data_AF-A0A975A313-F1
#
_entry.id   AF-A0A975A313-F1
#
_cell.length_a   1.000
_cell.length_b   1.000
_cell.length_c   1.000
_cell.angle_alpha   90.00
_cell.angle_beta   90.00
_cell.angle_gamma   90.00
#
_symmetry.space_group_name_H-M   'P 1'
#
loop_
_entity.id
_entity.type
_entity.pdbx_description
1 polymer ?
#
loop_
_entity_poly.entity_id
_entity_poly.type
_entity_poly.pdbx_seq_one_letter_code
_entity_poly.pdbx_strand_id
1 'polypeptide(L)'
;MNINEKLKNNDIEQNAFNKTKTQQSSIIASSLIWFGYCLAIAFGTAALINTTLFTPFLSFLLNNVEILITMSVGAIVLLFVTFFFGMRMNFWVLLPIVTFLMFWFGIGALGALLQYAAQNINWSVLFLILLVPAIITTVTGFLAFYNKINIANLWVPMITLAISMLIVGLLSFFFLFSKFLYTVYLLLGVALMVIYMAFDWFLIIKFDSVYKRLDPESQSKIKVAQIGLFFGFKLAYDYIYLTIYLIRIYLAFKN
;
A
#
# COMPACT_ATOMS: atom_id res chain seq x y z
N MET A 1 -30.81 54.70 -1.88
CA MET A 1 -30.36 53.30 -1.69
C MET A 1 -29.37 53.31 -0.53
N ASN A 2 -29.73 52.71 0.60
CA ASN A 2 -29.08 52.94 1.88
C ASN A 2 -27.72 52.21 1.93
N ILE A 3 -26.65 52.85 2.42
CA ILE A 3 -25.29 52.27 2.44
C ILE A 3 -25.27 50.92 3.20
N ASN A 4 -26.15 50.77 4.19
CA ASN A 4 -26.35 49.55 4.97
C ASN A 4 -26.95 48.38 4.18
N GLU A 5 -27.70 48.62 3.09
CA GLU A 5 -28.23 47.54 2.23
C GLU A 5 -27.16 46.97 1.29
N LYS A 6 -26.23 47.81 0.82
CA LYS A 6 -25.10 47.37 -0.01
C LYS A 6 -24.09 46.53 0.78
N LEU A 7 -23.82 46.89 2.03
CA LEU A 7 -22.94 46.11 2.90
C LEU A 7 -23.54 44.73 3.22
N LYS A 8 -24.84 44.68 3.51
CA LYS A 8 -25.54 43.43 3.81
C LYS A 8 -25.59 42.47 2.61
N ASN A 9 -25.73 42.99 1.39
CA ASN A 9 -25.69 42.16 0.17
C ASN A 9 -24.28 41.67 -0.17
N ASN A 10 -23.24 42.49 0.04
CA ASN A 10 -21.86 42.06 -0.17
C ASN A 10 -21.44 40.96 0.81
N ASP A 11 -21.89 41.01 2.07
CA ASP A 11 -21.64 39.95 3.05
C ASP A 11 -22.39 38.65 2.69
N ILE A 12 -23.58 38.73 2.09
CA ILE A 12 -24.34 37.56 1.63
C ILE A 12 -23.66 36.94 0.40
N GLU A 13 -23.18 37.75 -0.55
CA GLU A 13 -22.47 37.26 -1.74
C GLU A 13 -21.09 36.70 -1.40
N GLN A 14 -20.32 37.34 -0.51
CA GLN A 14 -19.04 36.80 -0.04
C GLN A 14 -19.21 35.51 0.79
N ASN A 15 -20.26 35.41 1.60
CA ASN A 15 -20.55 34.18 2.33
C ASN A 15 -21.08 33.06 1.40
N ALA A 16 -21.77 33.38 0.30
CA ALA A 16 -22.18 32.41 -0.72
C ALA A 16 -20.99 31.94 -1.59
N PHE A 17 -20.03 32.83 -1.89
CA PHE A 17 -18.80 32.50 -2.63
C PHE A 17 -17.79 31.73 -1.76
N ASN A 18 -17.73 32.00 -0.45
CA ASN A 18 -16.89 31.23 0.48
C ASN A 18 -17.52 29.88 0.89
N LYS A 19 -18.85 29.72 0.83
CA LYS A 19 -19.52 28.42 1.07
C LYS A 19 -19.39 27.43 -0.09
N THR A 20 -19.06 27.88 -1.29
CA THR A 20 -18.97 27.04 -2.51
C THR A 20 -17.56 26.51 -2.79
N LYS A 21 -16.60 26.77 -1.90
CA LYS A 21 -15.36 25.99 -1.79
C LYS A 21 -15.45 25.04 -0.60
N THR A 22 -16.56 24.34 -0.45
CA THR A 22 -16.59 23.11 0.33
C THR A 22 -15.47 22.22 -0.19
N GLN A 23 -14.42 22.03 0.61
CA GLN A 23 -13.35 21.06 0.37
C GLN A 23 -14.00 19.72 0.06
N GLN A 24 -14.21 19.41 -1.22
CA GLN A 24 -14.61 18.08 -1.63
C GLN A 24 -13.50 17.15 -1.18
N SER A 25 -13.83 16.28 -0.22
CA SER A 25 -12.89 15.32 0.32
C SER A 25 -12.53 14.35 -0.81
N SER A 26 -11.29 14.43 -1.30
CA SER A 26 -10.83 13.58 -2.39
C SER A 26 -10.39 12.23 -1.85
N ILE A 27 -10.85 11.16 -2.50
CA ILE A 27 -10.44 9.79 -2.21
C ILE A 27 -8.93 9.67 -2.42
N ILE A 28 -8.37 10.32 -3.45
CA ILE A 28 -6.93 10.34 -3.71
C ILE A 28 -6.14 10.85 -2.51
N ALA A 29 -6.51 12.01 -1.96
CA ALA A 29 -5.84 12.61 -0.82
C ALA A 29 -5.96 11.71 0.42
N SER A 30 -7.14 11.13 0.65
CA SER A 30 -7.34 10.18 1.75
C SER A 30 -6.50 8.91 1.58
N SER A 31 -6.43 8.34 0.39
CA SER A 31 -5.59 7.17 0.08
C SER A 31 -4.12 7.43 0.35
N LEU A 32 -3.60 8.61 -0.01
CA LEU A 32 -2.20 8.98 0.26
C LEU A 32 -1.89 9.15 1.75
N ILE A 33 -2.80 9.76 2.52
CA ILE A 33 -2.65 9.88 3.97
C ILE A 33 -2.61 8.48 4.61
N TRP A 34 -3.54 7.61 4.24
CA TRP A 34 -3.60 6.25 4.78
C TRP A 34 -2.46 5.36 4.31
N PHE A 35 -1.96 5.56 3.09
CA PHE A 35 -0.73 4.96 2.59
C PHE A 35 0.46 5.32 3.49
N GLY A 36 0.65 6.61 3.78
CA GLY A 36 1.69 7.08 4.70
C GLY A 36 1.55 6.50 6.11
N TYR A 37 0.32 6.43 6.63
CA TYR A 37 0.02 5.79 7.91
C TYR A 37 0.42 4.30 7.92
N CYS A 38 0.05 3.55 6.88
CA CYS A 38 0.37 2.12 6.76
C CYS A 38 1.88 1.89 6.69
N LEU A 39 2.60 2.69 5.87
CA LEU A 39 4.05 2.61 5.79
C LEU A 39 4.72 2.99 7.11
N ALA A 40 4.25 4.03 7.80
CA ALA A 40 4.80 4.43 9.09
C ALA A 40 4.68 3.30 10.13
N ILE A 41 3.56 2.57 10.15
CA ILE A 41 3.41 1.41 11.02
C ILE A 41 4.37 0.30 10.60
N ALA A 42 4.37 -0.11 9.34
CA ALA A 42 5.16 -1.25 8.88
C ALA A 42 6.67 -1.02 9.05
N PHE A 43 7.18 0.15 8.66
CA PHE A 43 8.60 0.50 8.85
C PHE A 43 8.93 0.80 10.32
N GLY A 44 8.01 1.43 11.06
CA GLY A 44 8.17 1.69 12.49
C GLY A 44 8.32 0.39 13.28
N THR A 45 7.47 -0.60 13.04
CA THR A 45 7.55 -1.91 13.72
C THR A 45 8.76 -2.70 13.27
N ALA A 46 9.12 -2.65 11.98
CA ALA A 46 10.35 -3.25 11.48
C ALA A 46 11.61 -2.68 12.15
N ALA A 47 11.66 -1.36 12.38
CA ALA A 47 12.75 -0.71 13.09
C ALA A 47 12.79 -1.10 14.58
N LEU A 48 11.62 -1.23 15.21
CA LEU A 48 11.50 -1.58 16.63
C LEU A 48 11.97 -3.00 16.93
N ILE A 49 11.88 -3.97 16.00
CA ILE A 49 12.34 -5.35 16.23
C ILE A 49 13.77 -5.42 16.77
N ASN A 50 14.65 -4.53 16.29
CA ASN A 50 16.07 -4.54 16.66
C ASN A 50 16.37 -3.81 17.97
N THR A 51 15.34 -3.31 18.64
CA THR A 51 15.49 -2.62 19.93
C THR A 51 15.37 -3.62 21.09
N THR A 52 16.08 -3.34 22.18
CA THR A 52 16.03 -4.13 23.43
C THR A 52 14.63 -4.24 24.01
N LEU A 53 13.75 -3.29 23.69
CA LEU A 53 12.35 -3.28 24.12
C LEU A 53 11.50 -4.33 23.41
N PHE A 54 11.84 -4.70 22.17
CA PHE A 54 11.05 -5.62 21.35
C PHE A 54 11.63 -7.05 21.34
N THR A 55 12.87 -7.20 21.80
CA THR A 55 13.57 -8.48 21.93
C THR A 55 12.78 -9.50 22.76
N PRO A 56 12.17 -9.16 23.92
CA PRO A 56 11.39 -10.12 24.71
C PRO A 56 10.16 -10.63 23.96
N PHE A 57 9.48 -9.77 23.18
CA PHE A 57 8.32 -10.14 22.39
C PHE A 57 8.69 -11.09 21.25
N LEU A 58 9.77 -10.78 20.52
CA LEU A 58 10.25 -11.66 19.45
C LEU A 58 10.73 -13.01 20.00
N SER A 59 11.49 -13.00 21.10
CA SER A 59 11.92 -14.24 21.78
C SER A 59 10.73 -15.06 22.26
N PHE A 60 9.67 -14.42 22.78
CA PHE A 60 8.43 -15.10 23.14
C PHE A 60 7.80 -15.78 21.91
N LEU A 61 7.68 -15.09 20.78
CA LEU A 61 7.11 -15.65 19.56
C LEU A 61 7.95 -16.81 18.99
N LEU A 62 9.28 -16.69 19.00
CA LEU A 62 10.19 -17.72 18.50
C LEU A 62 10.19 -18.97 19.39
N ASN A 63 10.04 -18.79 20.71
CA ASN A 63 9.94 -19.90 21.66
C ASN A 63 8.55 -20.56 21.65
N ASN A 64 7.52 -19.89 21.13
CA ASN A 64 6.16 -20.40 21.03
C ASN A 64 5.72 -20.48 19.56
N VAL A 65 6.34 -21.43 18.84
CA VAL A 65 6.14 -21.61 17.40
C VAL A 65 4.65 -21.79 17.02
N GLU A 66 3.85 -22.44 17.88
CA GLU A 66 2.41 -22.61 17.67
C GLU A 66 1.66 -21.27 17.62
N ILE A 67 2.02 -20.32 18.49
CA ILE A 67 1.43 -18.98 18.51
C ILE A 67 1.83 -18.22 17.25
N LEU A 68 3.11 -18.31 16.85
CA LEU A 68 3.61 -17.68 15.64
C LEU A 68 2.90 -18.19 14.38
N ILE A 69 2.70 -19.51 14.27
CA ILE A 69 1.96 -20.13 13.15
C ILE A 69 0.51 -19.65 13.17
N THR A 70 -0.16 -19.71 14.33
CA THR A 70 -1.56 -19.31 14.46
C THR A 70 -1.77 -17.84 14.09
N MET A 71 -0.90 -16.94 14.56
CA MET A 71 -0.95 -15.52 14.20
C MET A 71 -0.67 -15.29 12.72
N SER A 72 0.27 -16.04 12.12
CA SER A 72 0.58 -15.94 10.69
C SER A 72 -0.59 -16.37 9.82
N VAL A 73 -1.21 -17.52 10.13
CA VAL A 73 -2.40 -18.01 9.43
C VAL A 73 -3.56 -17.05 9.60
N GLY A 74 -3.77 -16.54 10.82
CA GLY A 74 -4.79 -15.51 11.10
C GLY A 74 -4.56 -14.23 10.29
N ALA A 75 -3.32 -13.75 10.21
CA ALA A 75 -2.97 -12.58 9.40
C ALA A 75 -3.22 -12.81 7.90
N ILE A 76 -2.92 -14.01 7.38
CA ILE A 76 -3.23 -14.37 5.99
C ILE A 76 -4.74 -14.37 5.74
N VAL A 77 -5.53 -14.96 6.64
CA VAL A 77 -6.99 -14.94 6.52
C VAL A 77 -7.52 -13.51 6.55
N LEU A 78 -7.06 -12.69 7.49
CA LEU A 78 -7.44 -11.27 7.57
C LEU A 78 -7.04 -10.50 6.32
N LEU A 79 -5.87 -10.78 5.74
CA LEU A 79 -5.41 -10.18 4.50
C LEU A 79 -6.40 -10.46 3.35
N PHE A 80 -6.81 -11.73 3.19
CA PHE A 80 -7.81 -12.10 2.18
C PHE A 80 -9.15 -11.41 2.45
N VAL A 81 -9.63 -11.42 3.70
CA VAL A 81 -10.86 -10.71 4.08
C VAL A 81 -10.78 -9.23 3.72
N THR A 82 -9.67 -8.57 4.03
CA THR A 82 -9.45 -7.16 3.70
C THR A 82 -9.42 -6.94 2.19
N PHE A 83 -8.74 -7.75 1.39
CA PHE A 83 -8.70 -7.58 -0.06
C PHE A 83 -10.06 -7.76 -0.75
N PHE A 84 -10.85 -8.75 -0.33
CA PHE A 84 -12.15 -9.04 -0.95
C PHE A 84 -13.30 -8.19 -0.40
N PHE A 85 -13.32 -7.92 0.90
CA PHE A 85 -14.44 -7.28 1.57
C PHE A 85 -14.12 -5.88 2.12
N GLY A 86 -12.85 -5.46 2.17
CA GLY A 86 -12.41 -4.23 2.83
C GLY A 86 -13.14 -2.97 2.38
N MET A 87 -13.43 -2.82 1.07
CA MET A 87 -14.22 -1.69 0.56
C MET A 87 -15.63 -1.60 1.13
N ARG A 88 -16.19 -2.70 1.64
CA ARG A 88 -17.55 -2.78 2.22
C ARG A 88 -17.54 -2.77 3.75
N MET A 89 -16.38 -2.91 4.38
CA MET A 89 -16.25 -2.99 5.84
C MET A 89 -16.35 -1.60 6.47
N ASN A 90 -17.04 -1.49 7.61
CA ASN A 90 -17.08 -0.25 8.38
C ASN A 90 -15.66 0.22 8.72
N PHE A 91 -15.40 1.52 8.58
CA PHE A 91 -14.12 2.16 8.89
C PHE A 91 -13.54 1.74 10.24
N TRP A 92 -14.37 1.68 11.28
CA TRP A 92 -13.95 1.31 12.63
C TRP A 92 -13.51 -0.14 12.79
N VAL A 93 -13.92 -1.02 11.87
CA VAL A 93 -13.47 -2.42 11.81
C VAL A 93 -12.26 -2.54 10.89
N LEU A 94 -12.26 -1.82 9.76
CA LEU A 94 -11.17 -1.85 8.79
C LEU A 94 -9.86 -1.29 9.38
N LEU A 95 -9.93 -0.20 10.14
CA LEU A 95 -8.77 0.45 10.75
C LEU A 95 -7.93 -0.50 11.61
N PRO A 96 -8.46 -1.12 12.68
CA PRO A 96 -7.66 -2.02 13.52
C PRO A 96 -7.13 -3.23 12.76
N ILE A 97 -7.87 -3.75 11.78
CA ILE A 97 -7.41 -4.86 10.93
C ILE A 97 -6.22 -4.42 10.08
N VAL A 98 -6.30 -3.27 9.41
CA VAL A 98 -5.21 -2.71 8.60
C VAL A 98 -3.98 -2.43 9.46
N THR A 99 -4.18 -1.83 10.65
CA THR A 99 -3.09 -1.59 11.61
C THR A 99 -2.41 -2.88 12.02
N PHE A 100 -3.18 -3.92 12.37
CA PHE A 100 -2.66 -5.23 12.74
C PHE A 100 -1.89 -5.89 11.58
N LEU A 101 -2.44 -5.85 10.36
CA LEU A 101 -1.78 -6.39 9.17
C LEU A 101 -0.45 -5.66 8.90
N MET A 102 -0.43 -4.34 8.94
CA MET A 102 0.80 -3.56 8.72
C MET A 102 1.83 -3.77 9.82
N PHE A 103 1.38 -3.91 11.07
CA PHE A 103 2.23 -4.31 12.18
C PHE A 103 2.87 -5.68 11.93
N TRP A 104 2.06 -6.66 11.51
CA TRP A 104 2.52 -8.02 11.22
C TRP A 104 3.45 -8.08 10.01
N PHE A 105 3.17 -7.34 8.94
CA PHE A 105 4.08 -7.22 7.79
C PHE A 105 5.41 -6.58 8.17
N GLY A 106 5.36 -5.51 8.98
CA GLY A 106 6.57 -4.89 9.50
C GLY A 106 7.41 -5.88 10.30
N ILE A 107 6.77 -6.74 11.11
CA ILE A 107 7.49 -7.74 11.89
C ILE A 107 8.01 -8.90 11.04
N GLY A 108 7.11 -9.60 10.37
CA GLY A 108 7.40 -10.87 9.72
C GLY A 108 8.09 -10.73 8.36
N ALA A 109 7.74 -9.70 7.58
CA ALA A 109 8.22 -9.56 6.21
C ALA A 109 9.39 -8.56 6.09
N LEU A 110 9.30 -7.41 6.75
CA LEU A 110 10.30 -6.34 6.65
C LEU A 110 11.41 -6.45 7.68
N GLY A 111 11.11 -6.71 8.96
CA GLY A 111 12.07 -6.56 10.06
C GLY A 111 13.36 -7.36 9.87
N ALA A 112 13.23 -8.67 9.70
CA ALA A 112 14.39 -9.55 9.47
C ALA A 112 15.13 -9.21 8.17
N LEU A 113 14.40 -8.87 7.10
CA LEU A 113 14.98 -8.55 5.80
C LEU A 113 15.76 -7.23 5.83
N LEU A 114 15.21 -6.19 6.45
CA LEU A 114 15.87 -4.89 6.58
C LEU A 114 17.08 -4.98 7.50
N GLN A 115 17.02 -5.78 8.56
CA GLN A 115 18.18 -6.03 9.41
C GLN A 115 19.30 -6.73 8.64
N TYR A 116 18.96 -7.82 7.93
CA TYR A 116 19.92 -8.53 7.10
C TYR A 116 20.50 -7.62 6.00
N ALA A 117 19.66 -6.81 5.36
CA ALA A 117 20.07 -5.83 4.36
C ALA A 117 20.99 -4.76 4.95
N ALA A 118 20.70 -4.21 6.13
CA ALA A 118 21.53 -3.19 6.77
C ALA A 118 22.94 -3.68 7.12
N GLN A 119 23.10 -4.98 7.37
CA GLN A 119 24.41 -5.60 7.61
C GLN A 119 25.18 -5.93 6.32
N ASN A 120 24.48 -6.16 5.22
CA ASN A 120 25.07 -6.67 3.97
C ASN A 120 25.06 -5.64 2.81
N ILE A 121 24.34 -4.54 2.93
CA ILE A 121 24.16 -3.51 1.90
C ILE A 121 24.62 -2.18 2.49
N ASN A 122 25.35 -1.38 1.71
CA ASN A 122 25.68 -0.02 2.10
C ASN A 122 24.37 0.78 2.30
N TRP A 123 24.27 1.53 3.39
CA TRP A 123 23.13 2.39 3.71
C TRP A 123 22.67 3.24 2.53
N SER A 124 23.58 3.86 1.78
CA SER A 124 23.22 4.68 0.61
C SER A 124 22.46 3.87 -0.46
N VAL A 125 22.87 2.62 -0.69
CA VAL A 125 22.20 1.73 -1.65
C VAL A 125 20.86 1.25 -1.09
N LEU A 126 20.79 0.94 0.21
CA LEU A 126 19.53 0.55 0.85
C LEU A 126 18.48 1.69 0.78
N PHE A 127 18.89 2.93 1.01
CA PHE A 127 18.02 4.10 0.82
C PHE A 127 17.55 4.24 -0.63
N LEU A 128 18.43 4.01 -1.60
CA LEU A 128 18.05 4.04 -3.02
C LEU A 128 17.03 2.94 -3.35
N ILE A 129 17.22 1.73 -2.83
CA ILE A 129 16.27 0.62 -3.00
C ILE A 129 14.90 0.97 -2.41
N LEU A 130 14.85 1.63 -1.24
CA LEU A 130 13.60 2.10 -0.64
C LEU A 130 12.94 3.23 -1.45
N LEU A 131 13.72 4.03 -2.17
CA LEU A 131 13.22 5.15 -2.96
C LEU A 131 12.59 4.70 -4.29
N VAL A 132 13.07 3.60 -4.87
CA VAL A 132 12.55 3.05 -6.14
C VAL A 132 11.04 2.78 -6.11
N PRO A 133 10.47 2.07 -5.11
CA PRO A 133 9.02 1.91 -4.98
C PRO A 133 8.26 3.24 -4.87
N ALA A 134 8.83 4.24 -4.19
CA ALA A 134 8.21 5.56 -4.08
C ALA A 134 8.16 6.29 -5.45
N ILE A 135 9.24 6.23 -6.23
CA ILE A 135 9.26 6.75 -7.61
C ILE A 135 8.22 6.03 -8.45
N ILE A 136 8.19 4.68 -8.42
CA ILE A 136 7.25 3.87 -9.20
C ILE A 136 5.81 4.24 -8.83
N THR A 137 5.50 4.35 -7.54
CA THR A 137 4.17 4.74 -7.05
C THR A 137 3.79 6.14 -7.55
N THR A 138 4.74 7.08 -7.55
CA THR A 138 4.53 8.45 -8.03
C THR A 138 4.30 8.50 -9.55
N VAL A 139 5.14 7.79 -10.32
CA VAL A 139 5.06 7.74 -11.78
C VAL A 139 3.78 7.05 -12.23
N THR A 140 3.42 5.92 -11.63
CA THR A 140 2.17 5.21 -11.94
C THR A 140 0.94 6.02 -11.58
N GLY A 141 0.94 6.71 -10.43
CA GLY A 141 -0.11 7.65 -10.06
C GLY A 141 -0.26 8.81 -11.05
N PHE A 142 0.86 9.39 -11.50
CA PHE A 142 0.85 10.44 -12.52
C PHE A 142 0.31 9.92 -13.86
N LEU A 143 0.76 8.76 -14.34
CA LEU A 143 0.26 8.15 -15.57
C LEU A 143 -1.24 7.84 -15.51
N ALA A 144 -1.70 7.35 -14.37
CA ALA A 144 -3.12 7.07 -14.12
C ALA A 144 -3.94 8.36 -14.14
N PHE A 145 -3.43 9.46 -13.55
CA PHE A 145 -4.11 10.76 -13.52
C PHE A 145 -4.38 11.31 -14.92
N TYR A 146 -3.41 11.16 -15.84
CA TYR A 146 -3.58 11.54 -17.25
C TYR A 146 -4.31 10.48 -18.09
N ASN A 147 -4.89 9.45 -17.46
CA ASN A 147 -5.59 8.34 -18.13
C ASN A 147 -4.76 7.68 -19.24
N LYS A 148 -3.42 7.66 -19.10
CA LYS A 148 -2.52 7.01 -20.06
C LYS A 148 -2.46 5.49 -19.88
N ILE A 149 -3.09 4.97 -18.83
CA ILE A 149 -3.12 3.55 -18.51
C ILE A 149 -4.39 2.93 -19.10
N ASN A 150 -4.23 2.07 -20.12
CA ASN A 150 -5.33 1.29 -20.65
C ASN A 150 -5.47 -0.04 -19.90
N ILE A 151 -6.48 -0.15 -19.03
CA ILE A 151 -6.72 -1.35 -18.22
C ILE A 151 -6.95 -2.60 -19.08
N ALA A 152 -7.61 -2.47 -20.23
CA ALA A 152 -7.91 -3.62 -21.08
C ALA A 152 -6.63 -4.39 -21.45
N ASN A 153 -5.51 -3.67 -21.52
CA ASN A 153 -4.19 -4.21 -21.82
C ASN A 153 -3.40 -4.62 -20.56
N LEU A 154 -3.86 -4.28 -19.35
CA LEU A 154 -3.18 -4.62 -18.09
C LEU A 154 -3.57 -6.01 -17.53
N TRP A 155 -4.80 -6.48 -17.76
CA TRP A 155 -5.25 -7.77 -17.21
C TRP A 155 -4.46 -8.96 -17.77
N VAL A 156 -4.14 -8.94 -19.07
CA VAL A 156 -3.36 -10.00 -19.74
C VAL A 156 -1.96 -10.15 -19.14
N PRO A 157 -1.12 -9.09 -19.05
CA PRO A 157 0.19 -9.20 -18.42
C PRO A 157 0.11 -9.53 -16.93
N MET A 158 -0.91 -9.06 -16.19
CA MET A 158 -1.10 -9.48 -14.78
C MET A 158 -1.28 -10.99 -14.65
N ILE A 159 -2.23 -11.58 -15.41
CA ILE A 159 -2.49 -13.02 -15.37
C ILE A 159 -1.26 -13.79 -15.85
N THR A 160 -0.62 -13.33 -16.92
CA THR A 160 0.57 -13.97 -17.49
C THR A 160 1.73 -13.99 -16.48
N LEU A 161 2.00 -12.87 -15.82
CA LEU A 161 3.04 -12.77 -14.79
C LEU A 161 2.69 -13.61 -13.55
N ALA A 162 1.44 -13.60 -13.10
CA ALA A 162 0.99 -14.41 -11.96
C ALA A 162 1.15 -15.92 -12.23
N ILE A 163 0.72 -16.39 -13.41
CA ILE A 163 0.90 -17.79 -13.83
C ILE A 163 2.39 -18.10 -13.97
N SER A 164 3.18 -17.20 -14.56
CA SER A 164 4.63 -17.38 -14.70
C SER A 164 5.31 -17.49 -13.34
N MET A 165 4.93 -16.66 -12.36
CA MET A 165 5.44 -16.77 -10.99
C MET A 165 5.06 -18.09 -10.32
N LEU A 166 3.85 -18.60 -10.52
CA LEU A 166 3.45 -19.92 -10.01
C LEU A 166 4.28 -21.04 -10.63
N ILE A 167 4.46 -21.02 -11.95
CA ILE A 167 5.28 -22.01 -12.66
C ILE A 167 6.73 -21.96 -12.17
N VAL A 168 7.36 -20.78 -12.16
CA VAL A 168 8.75 -20.62 -11.71
C VAL A 168 8.90 -20.96 -10.22
N GLY A 169 7.89 -20.64 -9.40
CA GLY A 169 7.86 -21.00 -7.98
C GLY A 169 7.83 -22.52 -7.76
N LEU A 170 6.96 -23.23 -8.50
CA LEU A 170 6.92 -24.70 -8.48
C LEU A 170 8.22 -25.30 -9.00
N LEU A 171 8.75 -24.80 -10.12
CA LEU A 171 10.04 -25.26 -10.65
C LEU A 171 11.18 -25.04 -9.65
N SER A 172 11.19 -23.92 -8.94
CA SER A 172 12.20 -23.63 -7.91
C SER A 172 12.13 -24.61 -6.73
N PHE A 173 10.92 -25.04 -6.37
CA PHE A 173 10.70 -26.06 -5.35
C PHE A 173 11.20 -27.45 -5.78
N PHE A 174 10.94 -27.87 -7.02
CA PHE A 174 11.31 -29.19 -7.52
C PHE A 174 12.78 -29.32 -7.98
N PHE A 175 13.37 -28.27 -8.57
CA PHE A 175 14.69 -28.32 -9.21
C PHE A 175 15.83 -27.74 -8.36
N LEU A 176 15.72 -27.79 -7.02
CA LEU A 176 16.75 -27.30 -6.08
C LEU A 176 17.21 -25.86 -6.39
N PHE A 177 16.36 -24.87 -6.10
CA PHE A 177 16.68 -23.43 -5.96
C PHE A 177 17.95 -22.95 -6.70
N SER A 178 17.97 -23.06 -8.02
CA SER A 178 18.99 -22.39 -8.83
C SER A 178 18.89 -20.89 -8.61
N LYS A 179 20.02 -20.25 -8.32
CA LYS A 179 20.14 -18.79 -8.17
C LYS A 179 19.48 -18.05 -9.35
N PHE A 180 19.61 -18.60 -10.56
CA PHE A 180 18.98 -18.05 -11.76
C PHE A 180 17.45 -18.07 -11.66
N LEU A 181 16.84 -19.21 -11.31
CA LEU A 181 15.39 -19.34 -11.18
C LEU A 181 14.84 -18.44 -10.07
N TYR A 182 15.56 -18.33 -8.96
CA TYR A 182 15.21 -17.41 -7.88
C TYR A 182 15.23 -15.95 -8.35
N THR A 183 16.27 -15.51 -9.06
CA THR A 183 16.33 -14.15 -9.60
C THR A 183 15.20 -13.87 -10.61
N VAL A 184 14.90 -14.83 -11.49
CA VAL A 184 13.76 -14.71 -12.42
C VAL A 184 12.44 -14.58 -11.65
N TYR A 185 12.22 -15.40 -10.62
CA TYR A 185 11.05 -15.30 -9.76
C TYR A 185 10.91 -13.90 -9.13
N LEU A 186 12.00 -13.34 -8.62
CA LEU A 186 11.97 -12.01 -8.02
C LEU A 186 11.70 -10.90 -9.05
N LEU A 187 12.27 -10.99 -10.26
CA LEU A 187 12.03 -10.02 -11.33
C LEU A 187 10.58 -10.05 -11.81
N LEU A 188 9.99 -11.25 -11.93
CA LEU A 188 8.56 -11.38 -12.20
C LEU A 188 7.72 -10.76 -11.07
N GLY A 189 8.13 -10.95 -9.81
CA GLY A 189 7.52 -10.31 -8.64
C GLY A 189 7.55 -8.78 -8.72
N VAL A 190 8.70 -8.19 -9.06
CA VAL A 190 8.84 -6.74 -9.29
C VAL A 190 7.89 -6.27 -10.38
N ALA A 191 7.90 -6.90 -11.55
CA ALA A 191 7.04 -6.53 -12.66
C ALA A 191 5.55 -6.61 -12.29
N LEU A 192 5.17 -7.68 -11.58
CA LEU A 192 3.79 -7.87 -11.13
C LEU A 192 3.36 -6.79 -10.13
N MET A 193 4.20 -6.44 -9.15
CA MET A 193 3.90 -5.37 -8.18
C MET A 193 3.78 -4.00 -8.84
N VAL A 194 4.62 -3.69 -9.85
CA VAL A 194 4.50 -2.43 -10.62
C VAL A 194 3.15 -2.34 -11.32
N ILE A 195 2.68 -3.45 -11.90
CA ILE A 195 1.38 -3.47 -12.58
C ILE A 195 0.23 -3.37 -11.57
N TYR A 196 0.33 -4.03 -10.41
CA TYR A 196 -0.67 -3.90 -9.34
C TYR A 196 -0.80 -2.44 -8.86
N MET A 197 0.33 -1.75 -8.62
CA MET A 197 0.31 -0.32 -8.27
C MET A 197 -0.37 0.54 -9.33
N ALA A 198 -0.08 0.29 -10.61
CA ALA A 198 -0.70 0.98 -11.74
C ALA A 198 -2.22 0.74 -11.79
N PHE A 199 -2.65 -0.50 -11.53
CA PHE A 199 -4.05 -0.87 -11.47
C PHE A 199 -4.77 -0.22 -10.29
N ASP A 200 -4.13 -0.18 -9.12
CA ASP A 200 -4.70 0.43 -7.91
C ASP A 200 -4.86 1.94 -8.05
N TRP A 201 -3.86 2.62 -8.62
CA TRP A 201 -3.99 4.04 -8.97
C TRP A 201 -5.12 4.32 -9.93
N PHE A 202 -5.26 3.49 -10.96
CA PHE A 202 -6.38 3.58 -11.88
C PHE A 202 -7.72 3.48 -11.12
N LEU A 203 -7.88 2.49 -10.23
CA LEU A 203 -9.10 2.32 -9.45
C LEU A 203 -9.36 3.53 -8.57
N ILE A 204 -8.35 4.02 -7.83
CA ILE A 204 -8.47 5.20 -6.96
C ILE A 204 -9.03 6.40 -7.74
N ILE A 205 -8.45 6.69 -8.91
CA ILE A 205 -8.87 7.83 -9.73
C ILE A 205 -10.29 7.63 -10.28
N LYS A 206 -10.63 6.41 -10.71
CA LYS A 206 -11.99 6.10 -11.17
C LYS A 206 -12.99 6.29 -10.03
N PHE A 207 -12.71 5.77 -8.84
CA PHE A 207 -13.56 5.93 -7.67
C PHE A 207 -13.70 7.40 -7.25
N ASP A 208 -12.61 8.16 -7.23
CA ASP A 208 -12.62 9.60 -6.95
C ASP A 208 -13.48 10.37 -7.98
N SER A 209 -13.35 10.04 -9.26
CA SER A 209 -14.13 10.68 -10.33
C SER A 209 -15.64 10.37 -10.23
N VAL A 210 -16.00 9.15 -9.82
CA VAL A 210 -17.40 8.76 -9.61
C VAL A 210 -17.95 9.44 -8.37
N TYR A 211 -17.18 9.45 -7.27
CA TYR A 211 -17.59 10.05 -6.01
C TYR A 211 -17.84 11.56 -6.12
N LYS A 212 -16.98 12.28 -6.86
CA LYS A 212 -17.13 13.72 -7.12
C LYS A 212 -18.38 14.08 -7.94
N ARG A 213 -18.95 13.12 -8.69
CA ARG A 213 -20.19 13.30 -9.46
C ARG A 213 -21.46 13.07 -8.63
N LEU A 214 -21.33 12.54 -7.42
CA LEU A 214 -22.47 12.34 -6.52
C LEU A 214 -22.90 13.66 -5.87
N ASP A 215 -24.18 13.79 -5.55
CA ASP A 215 -24.73 14.97 -4.88
C ASP A 215 -24.01 15.22 -3.54
N PRO A 216 -23.72 16.49 -3.16
CA PRO A 216 -22.95 16.81 -1.95
C PRO A 216 -23.52 16.20 -0.66
N GLU A 217 -24.84 16.06 -0.54
CA GLU A 217 -25.50 15.44 0.61
C GLU A 217 -25.22 13.93 0.74
N SER A 218 -24.90 13.27 -0.38
CA SER A 218 -24.52 11.86 -0.41
C SER A 218 -23.02 11.63 -0.18
N GLN A 219 -22.22 12.70 -0.18
CA GLN A 219 -20.77 12.65 0.02
C GLN A 219 -20.42 12.52 1.52
N SER A 220 -20.48 11.29 2.04
CA SER A 220 -20.05 10.98 3.41
C SER A 220 -18.52 10.98 3.54
N LYS A 221 -17.98 11.82 4.45
CA LYS A 221 -16.55 11.84 4.83
C LYS A 221 -16.05 10.50 5.35
N ILE A 222 -16.90 9.75 6.06
CA ILE A 222 -16.56 8.42 6.58
C ILE A 222 -16.33 7.44 5.43
N LYS A 223 -17.15 7.50 4.38
CA LYS A 223 -16.94 6.68 3.17
C LYS A 223 -15.65 7.03 2.46
N VAL A 224 -15.29 8.32 2.38
CA VAL A 224 -13.99 8.74 1.82
C VAL A 224 -12.84 8.16 2.64
N ALA A 225 -12.91 8.27 3.97
CA ALA A 225 -11.88 7.72 4.86
C ALA A 225 -11.79 6.19 4.76
N GLN A 226 -12.91 5.48 4.64
CA GLN A 226 -12.98 4.04 4.47
C GLN A 226 -12.37 3.57 3.15
N ILE A 227 -12.79 4.17 2.03
CA ILE A 227 -12.25 3.84 0.69
C ILE A 227 -10.77 4.24 0.62
N GLY A 228 -10.44 5.42 1.16
CA GLY A 228 -9.07 5.90 1.31
C GLY A 228 -8.19 4.92 2.07
N LEU A 229 -8.65 4.43 3.23
CA LEU A 229 -7.93 3.46 4.05
C LEU A 229 -7.72 2.13 3.32
N PHE A 230 -8.74 1.61 2.64
CA PHE A 230 -8.62 0.38 1.84
C PHE A 230 -7.56 0.53 0.75
N PHE A 231 -7.63 1.58 -0.07
CA PHE A 231 -6.66 1.79 -1.15
C PHE A 231 -5.26 2.16 -0.64
N GLY A 232 -5.17 2.94 0.44
CA GLY A 232 -3.90 3.26 1.09
C GLY A 232 -3.21 2.01 1.63
N PHE A 233 -3.97 1.09 2.22
CA PHE A 233 -3.49 -0.23 2.62
C PHE A 233 -2.97 -1.05 1.44
N LYS A 234 -3.71 -1.12 0.32
CA LYS A 234 -3.26 -1.88 -0.85
C LYS A 234 -1.99 -1.31 -1.47
N LEU A 235 -1.92 0.02 -1.65
CA LEU A 235 -0.71 0.68 -2.13
C LEU A 235 0.49 0.43 -1.20
N ALA A 236 0.27 0.45 0.12
CA ALA A 236 1.32 0.16 1.10
C ALA A 236 1.76 -1.31 1.02
N TYR A 237 0.82 -2.23 0.86
CA TYR A 237 1.11 -3.65 0.64
C TYR A 237 2.00 -3.84 -0.60
N ASP A 238 1.60 -3.30 -1.75
CA ASP A 238 2.37 -3.40 -3.00
C ASP A 238 3.76 -2.77 -2.84
N TYR A 239 3.85 -1.64 -2.15
CA TYR A 239 5.12 -0.96 -1.86
C TYR A 239 6.07 -1.84 -1.05
N ILE A 240 5.55 -2.47 0.01
CA ILE A 240 6.34 -3.34 0.90
C ILE A 240 6.83 -4.56 0.13
N TYR A 241 5.97 -5.21 -0.65
CA TYR A 241 6.39 -6.38 -1.43
C TYR A 241 7.38 -6.03 -2.54
N LEU A 242 7.18 -4.90 -3.23
CA LEU A 242 8.15 -4.40 -4.20
C LEU A 242 9.51 -4.13 -3.54
N THR A 243 9.51 -3.51 -2.35
CA THR A 243 10.73 -3.29 -1.55
C THR A 243 11.42 -4.61 -1.24
N ILE A 244 10.67 -5.61 -0.76
CA ILE A 244 11.19 -6.94 -0.42
C ILE A 244 11.84 -7.59 -1.63
N TYR A 245 11.19 -7.56 -2.80
CA TYR A 245 11.74 -8.13 -4.02
C TYR A 245 13.02 -7.41 -4.46
N LEU A 246 13.05 -6.07 -4.42
CA LEU A 246 14.24 -5.31 -4.81
C LEU A 246 15.43 -5.57 -3.89
N ILE A 247 15.23 -5.62 -2.57
CA ILE A 247 16.29 -5.98 -1.62
C ILE A 247 16.83 -7.37 -1.93
N ARG A 248 15.95 -8.35 -2.13
CA ARG A 248 16.34 -9.73 -2.45
C ARG A 248 17.06 -9.84 -3.79
N ILE A 249 16.66 -9.07 -4.80
CA ILE A 249 17.33 -9.01 -6.11
C ILE A 249 18.76 -8.50 -5.94
N TYR A 250 18.92 -7.39 -5.20
CA TYR A 250 20.25 -6.82 -4.95
C TYR A 250 21.17 -7.83 -4.25
N LEU A 251 20.67 -8.49 -3.20
CA LEU A 251 21.42 -9.51 -2.46
C LEU A 251 21.76 -10.72 -3.33
N ALA A 252 20.84 -11.15 -4.20
CA ALA A 252 21.04 -12.26 -5.12
C ALA A 252 22.07 -11.95 -6.22
N PHE A 253 22.29 -10.69 -6.59
CA PHE A 253 23.33 -10.30 -7.54
C PHE A 253 24.69 -10.05 -6.88
N LYS A 254 24.72 -9.71 -5.58
CA LYS A 254 25.96 -9.45 -4.83
C LYS A 254 26.68 -10.73 -4.41
N ASN A 255 25.93 -11.68 -3.85
CA ASN A 255 26.39 -13.07 -3.63
C ASN A 255 26.34 -13.81 -4.96
#